data_AF-A0A9P7J6X5-F1
#
_entry.id   AF-A0A9P7J6X5-F1
#
_cell.length_a   1.000
_cell.length_b   1.000
_cell.length_c   1.000
_cell.angle_alpha   90.00
_cell.angle_beta   90.00
_cell.angle_gamma   90.00
#
_symmetry.space_group_name_H-M   'P 1'
#
loop_
_entity.id
_entity.type
_entity.pdbx_description
1 polymer ?
#
loop_
_entity_poly.entity_id
_entity_poly.type
_entity_poly.pdbx_seq_one_letter_code
_entity_poly.pdbx_strand_id
1 'polypeptide(L)' 'KAPSPHCPHCLNMNETMSHLLLDCPSYCCDRHALVVTLGQKATSLPFLLSSPLATQPLI' A
#
# COMPACT_ATOMS: atom_id res chain seq x y z
N LYS A 1 -11.58 -4.82 15.50
CA LYS A 1 -10.12 -4.87 15.74
C LYS A 1 -9.50 -3.70 14.97
N ALA A 2 -9.16 -2.60 15.64
CA ALA A 2 -8.50 -1.48 14.97
C ALA A 2 -7.08 -1.93 14.58
N PRO A 3 -6.66 -1.78 13.32
CA PRO A 3 -5.32 -2.17 12.91
C PRO A 3 -4.31 -1.35 13.70
N SER A 4 -3.32 -2.04 14.27
CA SER A 4 -2.23 -1.46 15.03
C SER A 4 -1.65 -0.27 14.25
N PRO A 5 -1.44 0.89 14.87
CA PRO A 5 -1.00 2.07 14.15
C PRO A 5 0.44 1.95 13.63
N HIS A 6 1.20 0.91 14.03
CA HIS A 6 2.61 0.76 13.72
C HIS A 6 2.87 -0.38 12.76
N CYS A 7 3.75 -0.13 11.79
CA CYS A 7 4.17 -1.15 10.85
C CYS A 7 5.09 -2.14 11.56
N PRO A 8 4.81 -3.45 11.51
CA PRO A 8 5.66 -4.45 12.16
C PRO A 8 7.02 -4.60 11.47
N HIS A 9 7.15 -4.10 10.23
CA HIS A 9 8.37 -4.17 9.43
C HIS A 9 9.24 -2.91 9.53
N CYS A 10 8.63 -1.76 9.85
CA CYS A 10 9.33 -0.49 9.97
C CYS A 10 9.35 -0.05 11.44
N LEU A 11 10.52 -0.16 12.07
CA LEU A 11 10.75 0.39 13.40
C LEU A 11 10.47 1.90 13.38
N ASN A 12 9.46 2.32 14.14
CA ASN A 12 9.09 3.73 14.37
C ASN A 12 8.28 4.43 13.26
N MET A 13 7.69 3.68 12.32
CA MET A 13 6.74 4.25 11.35
C MET A 13 5.31 3.80 11.61
N ASN A 14 4.40 4.77 11.52
CA ASN A 14 2.98 4.50 11.56
C ASN A 14 2.57 3.79 10.26
N GLU A 15 1.91 2.63 10.37
CA GLU A 15 1.30 1.91 9.26
C GLU A 15 0.07 2.66 8.76
N THR A 16 0.34 3.77 8.07
CA THR A 16 -0.67 4.52 7.34
C THR A 16 -0.87 3.83 5.99
N MET A 17 -2.06 3.92 5.40
CA MET A 17 -2.31 3.40 4.03
C MET A 17 -1.28 3.93 3.02
N SER A 18 -0.86 5.19 3.17
CA SER A 18 0.25 5.78 2.41
C SER A 18 1.56 5.02 2.59
N HIS A 19 1.91 4.66 3.82
CA HIS A 19 3.12 3.90 4.09
C HIS A 19 3.02 2.49 3.49
N LEU A 20 1.93 1.77 3.76
CA LEU A 20 1.72 0.42 3.23
C LEU A 20 1.79 0.38 1.69
N LEU A 21 1.18 1.36 1.00
CA LEU A 21 1.09 1.38 -0.46
C LEU A 21 2.28 2.03 -1.16
N LEU A 22 2.98 2.98 -0.53
CA LEU A 22 3.99 3.81 -1.21
C LEU A 22 5.37 3.77 -0.58
N ASP A 23 5.54 3.25 0.63
CA ASP A 23 6.75 3.50 1.41
C ASP A 23 7.32 2.25 2.09
N CYS A 24 6.46 1.30 2.48
CA CYS A 24 6.86 0.12 3.21
C CYS A 24 7.73 -0.80 2.33
N PRO A 25 8.96 -1.12 2.75
CA PRO A 25 9.85 -1.99 2.01
C PRO A 25 9.38 -3.45 2.01
N SER A 26 8.61 -3.87 3.02
CA SER A 26 8.08 -5.24 3.09
C SER A 26 7.09 -5.55 1.97
N TYR A 27 6.34 -4.54 1.52
CA TYR A 27 5.37 -4.66 0.43
C TYR A 27 5.95 -4.22 -0.92
N CYS A 28 7.28 -4.16 -1.06
CA CYS A 28 7.90 -3.74 -2.31
C CYS A 28 7.50 -4.64 -3.50
N CYS A 29 7.40 -5.95 -3.28
CA CYS A 29 6.97 -6.90 -4.31
C CYS A 29 5.51 -6.67 -4.73
N ASP A 30 4.60 -6.55 -3.76
CA ASP A 30 3.19 -6.26 -4.03
C ASP A 30 3.02 -4.91 -4.72
N ARG A 31 3.72 -3.88 -4.25
CA ARG A 31 3.77 -2.57 -4.89
C ARG A 31 4.27 -2.64 -6.32
N HIS A 32 5.29 -3.45 -6.59
CA HIS A 32 5.76 -3.65 -7.95
C HIS A 32 4.67 -4.27 -8.83
N ALA A 33 3.98 -5.31 -8.35
CA ALA A 33 2.84 -5.88 -9.06
C ALA A 33 1.71 -4.87 -9.26
N LEU A 34 1.45 -4.02 -8.26
CA LEU A 34 0.44 -2.97 -8.28
C LEU A 34 0.80 -1.86 -9.29
N VAL A 35 2.07 -1.47 -9.37
CA VAL A 35 2.61 -0.53 -10.36
C VAL A 35 2.58 -1.14 -11.76
N VAL A 36 2.90 -2.43 -11.92
CA VAL A 36 2.82 -3.11 -13.21
C VAL A 36 1.36 -3.20 -13.69
N THR A 37 0.42 -3.43 -12.77
CA THR A 37 -1.01 -3.59 -13.09
C THR A 37 -1.73 -2.26 -13.33
N LEU A 38 -1.45 -1.24 -12.51
CA LEU A 38 -2.16 0.06 -12.54
C LEU A 38 -1.34 1.19 -13.19
N GLY A 39 -0.05 0.98 -13.44
CA GLY A 39 0.85 1.99 -14.01
C GLY A 39 0.97 3.24 -13.14
N GLN A 40 0.89 4.41 -13.77
CA GLN A 40 0.94 5.71 -13.10
C GLN A 40 -0.19 5.92 -12.08
N LYS A 41 -1.26 5.12 -12.14
CA LYS A 41 -2.35 5.19 -11.17
C LYS A 41 -1.99 4.53 -9.83
N ALA A 42 -0.95 3.70 -9.80
CA ALA A 42 -0.43 3.08 -8.59
C ALA A 42 0.29 4.05 -7.64
N THR A 43 0.67 5.23 -8.12
CA THR A 43 1.25 6.29 -7.27
C THR A 43 0.20 7.25 -6.71
N SER A 44 -1.03 7.17 -7.23
CA SER A 44 -2.13 8.04 -6.81
C SER A 44 -2.87 7.43 -5.62
N LEU A 45 -2.49 7.82 -4.41
CA LEU A 45 -3.19 7.49 -3.17
C LEU A 45 -4.72 7.59 -3.25
N PRO A 46 -5.33 8.69 -3.72
CA PRO A 46 -6.79 8.77 -3.82
C PRO A 46 -7.37 7.77 -4.81
N PHE A 47 -6.65 7.38 -5.85
CA PHE A 47 -7.08 6.34 -6.78
C PHE A 47 -7.02 4.95 -6.13
N LEU A 48 -5.97 4.66 -5.37
CA LEU A 48 -5.82 3.41 -4.63
C LEU A 48 -6.89 3.24 -3.54
N LEU A 49 -7.23 4.33 -2.85
CA LEU A 49 -8.21 4.34 -1.78
C LEU A 49 -9.66 4.35 -2.30
N SER A 50 -9.88 4.98 -3.45
CA SER A 50 -11.23 5.12 -4.03
C SER A 50 -11.58 3.99 -5.00
N SER A 51 -10.61 3.22 -5.49
CA SER A 51 -10.85 2.12 -6.42
C SER A 51 -10.68 0.78 -5.70
N PRO A 52 -11.76 -0.01 -5.51
CA PRO A 52 -11.67 -1.37 -4.97
C PRO A 52 -10.89 -2.32 -5.90
N LEU A 53 -10.60 -1.89 -7.13
CA LEU A 53 -9.76 -2.61 -8.08
C LEU A 53 -8.27 -2.53 -7.71
N ALA A 54 -7.87 -1.52 -6.93
CA ALA A 54 -6.51 -1.34 -6.45
C ALA A 54 -6.19 -2.16 -5.18
N THR A 55 -7.20 -2.62 -4.46
CA THR A 55 -7.05 -3.52 -3.30
C THR A 55 -7.19 -4.99 -3.66
N GLN A 56 -7.63 -5.32 -4.88
CA GLN A 56 -7.67 -6.71 -5.38
C GLN A 56 -6.31 -7.43 -5.41
N PRO A 57 -5.17 -6.77 -5.69
CA PRO A 57 -3.86 -7.44 -5.68
C PRO A 57 -3.34 -7.78 -4.28
N LEU A 58 -4.02 -7.34 -3.21
CA LEU A 58 -3.58 -7.50 -1.82
C LEU A 58 -4.37 -8.58 -1.06
N ILE A 59 -5.10 -9.47 -1.75
CA ILE A 59 -5.93 -10.54 -1.16
C ILE A 59 -5.22 -11.88 -1.23
#